data_AF-A0A6B3I3P5-F1
#
_entry.id   AF-A0A6B3I3P5-F1
#
_cell.length_a   1.000
_cell.length_b   1.000
_cell.length_c   1.000
_cell.angle_alpha   90.00
_cell.angle_beta   90.00
_cell.angle_gamma   90.00
#
_symmetry.space_group_name_H-M   'P 1'
#
loop_
_entity.id
_entity.type
_entity.pdbx_description
1 polymer ?
#
loop_
_entity_poly.entity_id
_entity_poly.type
_entity_poly.pdbx_seq_one_letter_code
_entity_poly.pdbx_strand_id
1 'polypeptide(L)'
;SSPVAVAKAVATPQRVFTAVFRPFISHLNNTANRIVRLFGLEPTEELASARSPQELVALAQHSAKEGALEADTAELFVRTLNLAELTAENVMTPRVQVTALD
;
A
#
# COMPACT_ATOMS: atom_id res chain seq x y z
N SER A 1 -1.79 18.93 17.81
CA SER A 1 -1.63 17.50 18.15
C SER A 1 -0.22 17.07 17.79
N SER A 2 0.47 16.26 18.60
CA SER A 2 1.86 15.79 18.33
C SER A 2 1.88 14.30 17.90
N PRO A 3 1.29 13.94 16.76
CA PRO A 3 1.06 12.55 16.36
C PRO A 3 2.35 11.74 16.17
N VAL A 4 3.42 12.37 15.69
CA VAL A 4 4.70 11.67 15.40
C VAL A 4 5.40 11.23 16.69
N ALA A 5 5.37 12.04 17.75
CA ALA A 5 6.00 11.72 19.02
C ALA A 5 5.29 10.55 19.71
N VAL A 6 3.95 10.59 19.73
CA VAL A 6 3.12 9.50 20.27
C VAL A 6 3.32 8.22 19.47
N ALA A 7 3.34 8.30 18.14
CA ALA A 7 3.59 7.15 17.28
C ALA A 7 4.95 6.48 17.56
N LYS A 8 6.03 7.26 17.74
CA LYS A 8 7.35 6.71 18.07
C LYS A 8 7.38 6.04 19.44
N ALA A 9 6.71 6.61 20.43
CA ALA A 9 6.65 6.06 21.78
C ALA A 9 5.90 4.72 21.82
N VAL A 10 4.78 4.61 21.09
CA VAL A 10 3.93 3.41 21.07
C VAL A 10 4.48 2.33 20.14
N ALA A 11 5.14 2.70 19.04
CA ALA A 11 5.64 1.74 18.05
C ALA A 11 6.68 0.77 18.63
N THR A 12 7.52 1.22 19.57
CA THR A 12 8.61 0.39 20.10
C THR A 12 8.08 -0.77 20.97
N PRO A 13 7.25 -0.52 22.02
CA PRO A 13 6.61 -1.60 22.77
C PRO A 13 5.76 -2.54 21.90
N GLN A 14 5.02 -1.98 20.94
CA GLN A 14 4.16 -2.76 20.03
C GLN A 14 4.97 -3.69 19.13
N ARG A 15 6.14 -3.26 18.64
CA ARG A 15 7.06 -4.12 17.87
C ARG A 15 7.63 -5.26 18.72
N VAL A 16 8.00 -4.97 19.97
CA VAL A 16 8.52 -6.01 20.89
C VAL A 16 7.43 -7.05 21.17
N PHE A 17 6.22 -6.62 21.52
CA PHE A 17 5.08 -7.51 21.71
C PHE A 17 4.85 -8.38 20.47
N THR A 18 4.79 -7.74 19.30
CA THR A 18 4.59 -8.45 18.02
C THR A 18 5.70 -9.46 17.78
N ALA A 19 6.96 -9.11 18.01
CA ALA A 19 8.09 -10.02 17.82
C ALA A 19 8.02 -11.26 18.73
N VAL A 20 7.65 -11.06 20.01
CA VAL A 20 7.51 -12.15 20.99
C VAL A 20 6.36 -13.08 20.63
N PHE A 21 5.20 -12.53 20.23
CA PHE A 21 4.02 -13.33 19.91
C PHE A 21 3.98 -13.82 18.45
N ARG A 22 4.87 -13.31 17.56
CA ARG A 22 4.96 -13.70 16.15
C ARG A 22 4.97 -15.22 15.91
N PRO A 23 5.79 -16.04 16.61
CA PRO A 23 5.78 -17.49 16.40
C PRO A 23 4.42 -18.12 16.72
N PHE A 24 3.77 -17.68 17.81
CA PHE A 24 2.46 -18.18 18.21
C PHE A 24 1.36 -17.78 17.20
N ILE A 25 1.33 -16.51 16.81
CA ILE A 25 0.39 -16.00 15.79
C ILE A 25 0.55 -16.76 14.47
N SER A 26 1.80 -16.96 14.02
CA SER A 26 2.08 -17.71 12.80
C SER A 26 1.63 -19.16 12.88
N HIS A 27 1.83 -19.82 14.04
CA HIS A 27 1.36 -21.19 14.25
C HIS A 27 -0.16 -21.30 14.14
N LEU A 28 -0.89 -20.41 14.80
CA LEU A 28 -2.35 -20.38 14.75
C LEU A 28 -2.87 -20.09 13.33
N ASN A 29 -2.30 -19.09 12.65
CA ASN A 29 -2.68 -18.74 11.27
C ASN A 29 -2.43 -19.89 10.31
N ASN A 30 -1.28 -20.56 10.42
CA ASN A 30 -0.98 -21.74 9.59
C ASN A 30 -1.97 -22.88 9.86
N THR A 31 -2.38 -23.06 11.11
CA THR A 31 -3.39 -24.07 11.47
C THR A 31 -4.75 -23.72 10.89
N ALA A 32 -5.19 -22.47 11.01
CA ALA A 32 -6.42 -21.97 10.40
C ALA A 32 -6.41 -22.16 8.87
N ASN A 33 -5.33 -21.76 8.19
CA ASN A 33 -5.18 -21.91 6.75
C ASN A 33 -5.20 -23.37 6.30
N ARG A 34 -4.60 -24.28 7.08
CA ARG A 34 -4.66 -25.72 6.81
C ARG A 34 -6.09 -26.25 6.92
N ILE A 35 -6.82 -25.84 7.95
CA ILE A 35 -8.22 -26.25 8.14
C ILE A 35 -9.08 -25.76 6.97
N VAL A 36 -8.99 -24.47 6.62
CA VAL A 36 -9.74 -23.86 5.51
C VAL A 36 -9.43 -24.55 4.17
N ARG A 37 -8.16 -24.90 3.91
CA ARG A 37 -7.74 -25.70 2.74
C ARG A 37 -8.35 -27.09 2.72
N LEU A 38 -8.46 -27.76 3.87
CA LEU A 38 -9.11 -29.08 3.96
C LEU A 38 -10.60 -29.01 3.61
N PHE A 39 -11.24 -27.87 3.84
CA PHE A 39 -12.63 -27.60 3.43
C PHE A 39 -12.77 -27.06 2.00
N GLY A 40 -11.68 -27.00 1.21
CA GLY A 40 -11.69 -26.55 -0.18
C GLY A 40 -11.84 -25.03 -0.35
N LEU A 41 -11.67 -24.26 0.73
CA LEU A 41 -11.69 -22.81 0.72
C LEU A 41 -10.26 -22.27 0.52
N GLU A 42 -10.13 -21.18 -0.23
CA GLU A 42 -8.85 -20.52 -0.49
C GLU A 42 -8.49 -19.60 0.70
N PRO A 43 -7.32 -19.76 1.34
CA PRO A 43 -6.96 -18.94 2.50
C PRO A 43 -6.82 -17.46 2.14
N THR A 44 -7.52 -16.60 2.86
CA THR A 44 -7.33 -15.15 2.79
C THR A 44 -6.06 -14.77 3.57
N GLU A 45 -4.96 -14.50 2.88
CA GLU A 45 -3.77 -13.95 3.53
C GLU A 45 -3.98 -12.47 3.91
N GLU A 46 -4.45 -12.20 5.12
CA GLU A 46 -4.68 -10.83 5.63
C GLU A 46 -3.41 -10.04 6.00
N LEU A 47 -2.22 -10.45 5.53
CA LEU A 47 -0.96 -9.74 5.79
C LEU A 47 -0.42 -8.95 4.59
N ALA A 48 -1.14 -8.91 3.47
CA ALA A 48 -0.99 -7.86 2.46
C ALA A 48 -1.65 -6.55 2.93
N SER A 49 -1.35 -6.13 4.16
CA SER A 49 -1.78 -4.86 4.75
C SER A 49 -0.89 -3.71 4.29
N ALA A 50 -0.68 -3.59 2.99
CA ALA A 50 -0.55 -2.29 2.37
C ALA A 50 -1.81 -2.16 1.53
N ARG A 51 -2.73 -1.29 1.97
CA ARG A 51 -4.00 -0.98 1.30
C ARG A 51 -3.81 -1.00 -0.22
N SER A 52 -4.79 -1.58 -0.93
CA SER A 52 -4.69 -1.64 -2.38
C SER A 52 -4.47 -0.22 -2.94
N PRO A 53 -3.72 -0.05 -4.03
CA PRO A 53 -3.50 1.27 -4.64
C PRO A 53 -4.82 2.02 -4.86
N GLN A 54 -5.89 1.30 -5.22
CA GLN A 54 -7.23 1.84 -5.43
C GLN A 54 -7.85 2.37 -4.13
N GLU A 55 -7.69 1.65 -3.01
CA GLU A 55 -8.13 2.13 -1.68
C GLU A 55 -7.34 3.37 -1.24
N LEU A 56 -6.04 3.43 -1.54
CA LEU A 56 -5.21 4.60 -1.24
C LEU A 56 -5.61 5.83 -2.08
N VAL A 57 -5.94 5.64 -3.36
CA VAL A 57 -6.48 6.69 -4.23
C VAL A 57 -7.80 7.22 -3.67
N ALA A 58 -8.72 6.33 -3.30
CA ALA A 58 -10.00 6.72 -2.71
C ALA A 58 -9.82 7.50 -1.38
N LEU A 59 -8.89 7.07 -0.54
CA LEU A 59 -8.56 7.73 0.72
C LEU A 59 -7.96 9.13 0.50
N ALA A 60 -7.03 9.27 -0.46
CA ALA A 60 -6.40 10.56 -0.78
C ALA A 60 -7.42 11.55 -1.34
N GLN A 61 -8.29 11.10 -2.24
CA GLN A 61 -9.38 11.93 -2.78
C GLN A 61 -10.39 12.34 -1.70
N HIS A 62 -10.73 11.43 -0.78
CA HIS A 62 -11.62 11.75 0.33
C HIS A 62 -10.96 12.75 1.30
N SER A 63 -9.66 12.57 1.58
CA SER A 63 -8.89 13.49 2.42
C SER A 63 -8.80 14.89 1.81
N ALA A 64 -8.74 15.00 0.47
CA ALA A 64 -8.81 16.28 -0.23
C ALA A 64 -10.18 16.96 -0.08
N LYS A 65 -11.27 16.19 -0.17
CA LYS A 65 -12.64 16.71 0.01
C LYS A 65 -12.90 17.21 1.43
N GLU A 66 -12.36 16.53 2.44
CA GLU A 66 -12.46 16.93 3.85
C GLU A 66 -11.46 18.04 4.22
N GLY A 67 -10.64 18.52 3.28
CA GLY A 67 -9.62 19.56 3.51
C GLY A 67 -8.44 19.09 4.36
N ALA A 68 -8.33 17.79 4.63
CA ALA A 68 -7.20 17.19 5.36
C ALA A 68 -5.95 17.03 4.48
N LEU A 69 -6.11 17.06 3.15
CA LEU A 69 -5.05 17.02 2.16
C LEU A 69 -5.30 18.11 1.11
N GLU A 70 -4.26 18.80 0.65
CA GLU A 70 -4.42 19.76 -0.45
C GLU A 70 -4.74 19.03 -1.76
N ALA A 71 -5.62 19.61 -2.58
CA ALA A 71 -6.11 18.96 -3.81
C ALA A 71 -4.95 18.60 -4.77
N ASP A 72 -4.00 19.51 -4.95
CA ASP A 72 -2.83 19.31 -5.80
C ASP A 72 -1.94 18.18 -5.27
N THR A 73 -1.81 18.06 -3.94
CA THR A 73 -1.06 16.98 -3.30
C THR A 73 -1.75 15.63 -3.51
N ALA A 74 -3.09 15.59 -3.41
CA ALA A 74 -3.86 14.39 -3.69
C ALA A 74 -3.74 13.98 -5.17
N GLU A 75 -3.76 14.95 -6.10
CA GLU A 75 -3.58 14.68 -7.52
C GLU A 75 -2.19 14.10 -7.81
N LEU A 76 -1.14 14.71 -7.28
CA LEU A 76 0.24 14.20 -7.40
C LEU A 76 0.39 12.80 -6.82
N PHE A 77 -0.25 12.52 -5.68
CA PHE A 77 -0.25 11.19 -5.07
C PHE A 77 -0.89 10.14 -6.00
N VAL A 78 -2.05 10.45 -6.58
CA VAL A 78 -2.73 9.57 -7.54
C VAL A 78 -1.88 9.35 -8.80
N ARG A 79 -1.28 10.40 -9.35
CA ARG A 79 -0.39 10.30 -10.53
C ARG A 79 0.85 9.45 -10.25
N THR A 80 1.40 9.56 -9.05
CA THR A 80 2.56 8.76 -8.62
C THR A 80 2.22 7.28 -8.50
N LEU A 81 1.02 6.93 -8.00
CA LEU A 81 0.57 5.54 -7.96
C LEU A 81 0.39 4.96 -9.38
N ASN A 82 -0.20 5.73 -10.30
CA ASN A 82 -0.37 5.30 -11.70
C ASN A 82 0.95 5.20 -12.48
N LEU A 83 2.00 5.94 -12.08
CA LEU A 83 3.31 5.88 -12.72
C LEU A 83 3.91 4.47 -12.64
N ALA A 84 3.64 3.73 -11.56
CA ALA A 84 4.11 2.35 -11.40
C ALA A 84 3.51 1.39 -12.45
N GLU A 85 2.40 1.77 -13.09
CA GLU A 85 1.72 0.99 -14.12
C GLU A 85 2.16 1.39 -15.55
N LEU A 86 2.91 2.50 -15.70
CA LEU A 86 3.39 2.97 -17.00
C LEU A 86 4.63 2.21 -17.44
N THR A 87 4.66 1.82 -18.72
CA THR A 87 5.84 1.23 -19.37
C THR A 87 6.52 2.24 -20.30
N ALA A 88 7.74 1.96 -20.75
CA ALA A 88 8.48 2.83 -21.68
C ALA A 88 7.70 3.10 -22.98
N GLU A 89 6.89 2.14 -23.43
CA GLU A 89 6.03 2.29 -24.60
C GLU A 89 4.95 3.36 -24.39
N ASN A 90 4.43 3.49 -23.16
CA ASN A 90 3.38 4.45 -22.82
C ASN A 90 3.86 5.92 -22.86
N VAL A 91 5.17 6.16 -22.73
CA VAL A 91 5.75 7.50 -22.58
C VAL A 91 6.82 7.85 -23.62
N MET A 92 7.23 6.91 -24.47
CA MET A 92 8.22 7.18 -25.53
C MET A 92 7.64 8.07 -26.63
N THR A 93 8.48 8.92 -27.21
CA THR A 93 8.15 9.63 -28.44
C THR A 93 8.17 8.64 -29.62
N PRO A 94 7.11 8.55 -30.43
CA PRO A 94 7.11 7.70 -31.62
C PRO A 94 8.27 8.05 -32.55
N ARG A 95 8.94 7.04 -33.12
CA ARG A 95 10.17 7.23 -33.91
C ARG A 95 10.02 8.24 -35.05
N VAL A 96 8.84 8.35 -35.65
CA VAL A 96 8.53 9.29 -36.73
C VAL A 96 8.46 10.76 -36.29
N GLN A 97 8.43 11.03 -34.98
CA GLN A 97 8.35 12.36 -34.38
C GLN A 97 9.67 12.77 -33.71
N VAL A 98 10.74 11.99 -33.87
CA VAL A 98 12.04 12.26 -33.27
C VAL A 98 12.85 13.17 -34.20
N THR A 99 13.24 14.34 -33.70
CA THR A 99 14.20 15.23 -34.38
C THR A 99 15.61 14.91 -33.88
N ALA A 100 16.50 14.51 -34.79
CA ALA A 100 17.93 14.34 -34.51
C ALA A 100 18.74 15.40 -35.28
N LEU A 101 19.85 15.84 -34.69
CA LEU A 101 20.85 16.69 -35.34
C LEU A 101 21.90 15.77 -35.97
N ASP A 102 22.22 16.01 -37.24
CA ASP A 102 23.34 15.38 -37.95
C ASP A 102 24.69 16.02 -37.55
#